data_AF-A0A523E9J7-F1
#
_entry.id   AF-A0A523E9J7-F1
#
_cell.length_a   1.000
_cell.length_b   1.000
_cell.length_c   1.000
_cell.angle_alpha   90.00
_cell.angle_beta   90.00
_cell.angle_gamma   90.00
#
_symmetry.space_group_name_H-M   'P 1'
#
loop_
_entity.id
_entity.type
_entity.pdbx_description
1 polymer ?
#
loop_
_entity_poly.entity_id
_entity_poly.type
_entity_poly.pdbx_seq_one_letter_code
_entity_poly.pdbx_strand_id
1 'polypeptide(L)' 'MFGSRIKLDKDLLARVKKYSDIAGYSSPAEFISHALEKELAKLEDAGDEEEIKKRLKGLGYIS' A
#
# COMPACT_ATOMS: atom_id res chain seq x y z
N MET A 1 2.48 -22.41 -2.63
CA MET A 1 1.97 -21.03 -2.45
C MET A 1 2.70 -20.11 -3.42
N PHE A 2 2.16 -19.92 -4.62
CA PHE A 2 2.75 -19.02 -5.62
C PHE A 2 2.04 -17.66 -5.55
N GLY A 3 2.52 -16.81 -4.64
CA GLY A 3 2.19 -15.38 -4.66
C GLY A 3 3.27 -14.62 -5.42
N SER A 4 2.88 -13.56 -6.12
CA SER A 4 3.81 -12.60 -6.74
C SER A 4 4.71 -11.98 -5.67
N ARG A 5 6.04 -12.00 -5.88
CA ARG A 5 7.00 -11.38 -4.94
C ARG A 5 7.21 -9.92 -5.30
N ILE A 6 6.94 -9.01 -4.34
CA ILE A 6 7.24 -7.58 -4.46
C ILE A 6 8.51 -7.30 -3.65
N LYS A 7 9.49 -6.64 -4.28
CA LYS A 7 10.70 -6.19 -3.59
C LYS A 7 10.43 -4.87 -2.89
N LEU A 8 10.72 -4.82 -1.59
CA LEU A 8 10.67 -3.60 -0.80
C LEU A 8 12.09 -3.16 -0.43
N ASP A 9 12.27 -1.84 -0.32
CA ASP A 9 13.46 -1.28 0.28
C ASP A 9 13.65 -1.80 1.72
N LYS A 10 14.90 -1.99 2.14
CA LYS A 10 15.22 -2.60 3.44
C LYS A 10 14.75 -1.72 4.60
N ASP A 11 14.89 -0.40 4.48
CA ASP A 11 14.51 0.53 5.54
C ASP A 11 12.98 0.68 5.61
N LEU A 12 12.31 0.59 4.46
CA LEU A 12 10.85 0.48 4.43
C LEU A 12 10.36 -0.80 5.11
N LEU A 13 10.95 -1.95 4.78
CA LEU A 13 10.57 -3.23 5.38
C LEU A 13 10.81 -3.25 6.91
N ALA A 14 11.90 -2.64 7.38
CA ALA A 14 12.19 -2.52 8.81
C ALA A 14 11.10 -1.70 9.53
N ARG A 15 10.66 -0.59 8.95
CA ARG A 15 9.55 0.23 9.49
C ARG A 15 8.24 -0.56 9.47
N VAL A 16 7.92 -1.25 8.37
CA VAL A 16 6.72 -2.07 8.26
C VAL A 16 6.66 -3.10 9.38
N LYS A 17 7.75 -3.85 9.62
CA LYS A 17 7.83 -4.83 10.71
C LYS A 17 7.59 -4.21 12.09
N LYS A 18 8.20 -3.07 12.36
CA LYS A 18 8.04 -2.35 13.63
C LYS A 18 6.58 -1.93 13.85
N TYR A 19 5.97 -1.32 12.85
CA TYR A 19 4.61 -0.79 12.99
C TYR A 19 3.54 -1.89 12.91
N SER A 20 3.78 -2.99 12.19
CA SER A 20 2.86 -4.13 12.20
C SER A 20 2.75 -4.76 13.59
N ASP A 21 3.89 -4.88 14.29
CA ASP A 21 3.94 -5.42 15.66
C ASP A 21 3.24 -4.48 16.66
N ILE A 22 3.57 -3.18 16.61
CA ILE A 22 2.91 -2.16 17.46
C ILE A 22 1.39 -2.13 17.24
N ALA A 23 0.95 -2.30 15.99
CA ALA A 23 -0.47 -2.30 15.65
C ALA A 23 -1.18 -3.65 15.91
N GLY A 24 -0.47 -4.66 16.42
CA GLY A 24 -1.04 -5.95 16.80
C GLY A 24 -1.40 -6.88 15.64
N TYR A 25 -0.77 -6.70 14.48
CA TYR A 25 -1.01 -7.55 13.31
C TYR A 25 -0.31 -8.90 13.47
N SER A 26 -0.93 -9.96 12.94
CA SER A 26 -0.38 -11.32 13.01
C SER A 26 0.89 -11.48 12.16
N SER A 27 1.06 -10.64 11.14
CA SER A 27 2.27 -10.60 10.33
C SER A 27 2.48 -9.25 9.61
N PRO A 28 3.72 -8.92 9.21
CA PRO A 28 3.99 -7.79 8.31
C PRO A 28 3.25 -7.90 6.97
N ALA A 29 2.99 -9.12 6.48
CA ALA A 29 2.28 -9.35 5.22
C ALA A 29 0.81 -8.92 5.32
N GLU A 30 0.14 -9.29 6.42
CA GLU A 30 -1.24 -8.86 6.70
C GLU A 30 -1.34 -7.34 6.77
N PHE A 31 -0.39 -6.70 7.46
CA PHE A 31 -0.33 -5.23 7.54
C PHE A 31 -0.19 -4.58 6.16
N ILE A 32 0.72 -5.09 5.31
CA ILE A 32 0.89 -4.58 3.94
C ILE A 32 -0.38 -4.75 3.13
N SER A 33 -1.03 -5.92 3.19
CA SER A 33 -2.26 -6.18 2.45
C SER A 33 -3.38 -5.22 2.85
N HIS A 34 -3.66 -5.07 4.15
CA HIS A 34 -4.71 -4.15 4.62
C HIS A 34 -4.40 -2.69 4.27
N ALA A 35 -3.12 -2.29 4.31
CA ALA A 35 -2.71 -0.95 3.89
C ALA A 35 -2.97 -0.73 2.39
N LEU A 36 -2.61 -1.70 1.54
CA LEU A 36 -2.86 -1.62 0.10
C LEU A 36 -4.35 -1.63 -0.24
N GLU A 37 -5.13 -2.53 0.37
CA GLU A 37 -6.59 -2.59 0.18
C GLU A 37 -7.25 -1.25 0.54
N LYS A 38 -6.85 -0.65 1.67
CA LYS A 38 -7.35 0.66 2.08
C LYS A 38 -7.01 1.77 1.10
N GLU A 39 -5.80 1.77 0.54
CA GLU A 39 -5.43 2.77 -0.47
C GLU A 39 -6.15 2.54 -1.81
N LEU A 40 -6.32 1.29 -2.23
CA LEU A 40 -7.07 0.93 -3.44
C LEU A 40 -8.54 1.33 -3.31
N ALA A 41 -9.18 1.06 -2.17
CA ALA A 41 -10.57 1.45 -1.92
C ALA A 41 -10.77 2.97 -2.08
N LYS A 42 -9.80 3.81 -1.67
CA LYS A 42 -9.89 5.27 -1.89
C LYS A 42 -9.84 5.68 -3.37
N LEU A 43 -9.24 4.85 -4.22
CA LEU A 43 -9.16 5.08 -5.65
C LEU A 43 -10.41 4.52 -6.35
N GLU A 44 -10.92 3.38 -5.91
CA GLU A 44 -12.17 2.80 -6.42
C GLU A 44 -13.39 3.63 -6.04
N ASP A 45 -13.44 4.16 -4.81
CA ASP A 45 -14.50 5.08 -4.35
C ASP A 45 -14.40 6.47 -4.98
N ALA A 46 -13.21 6.85 -5.48
CA ALA A 46 -13.04 8.04 -6.30
C ALA A 46 -13.58 7.73 -7.71
N GLY A 47 -14.91 7.66 -7.83
CA GLY A 47 -15.62 7.40 -9.07
C GLY A 47 -15.42 8.51 -10.09
N ASP A 48 -14.25 8.55 -10.72
CA ASP A 48 -13.96 9.05 -12.07
C ASP A 48 -12.45 8.86 -12.32
N GLU A 49 -12.08 8.27 -13.45
CA GLU A 49 -10.69 7.98 -13.82
C GLU A 49 -9.81 9.26 -13.83
N GLU A 50 -10.42 10.42 -14.08
CA GLU A 50 -9.75 11.72 -13.96
C GLU A 50 -9.30 12.06 -12.54
N GLU A 51 -10.09 11.72 -11.53
CA GLU A 51 -9.76 12.04 -10.14
C GLU A 51 -8.61 11.14 -9.65
N ILE A 52 -8.62 9.87 -10.06
CA ILE A 52 -7.52 8.92 -9.84
C ILE A 52 -6.23 9.45 -10.49
N LYS A 53 -6.28 9.88 -11.77
CA LYS A 53 -5.11 10.44 -12.47
C LYS A 53 -4.55 11.68 -11.77
N LYS A 54 -5.41 12.59 -11.29
CA LYS A 54 -4.99 13.78 -10.54
C LYS A 54 -4.26 13.42 -9.24
N ARG A 55 -4.79 12.45 -8.48
CA ARG A 55 -4.15 11.97 -7.23
C ARG A 55 -2.81 11.30 -7.51
N LEU A 56 -2.75 10.41 -8.50
CA LEU A 56 -1.51 9.72 -8.88
C LEU A 56 -0.43 10.69 -9.41
N LYS A 57 -0.82 11.75 -10.13
CA LYS A 57 0.09 12.82 -10.55
C LYS A 57 0.62 13.62 -9.36
N GLY A 58 -0.24 13.98 -8.39
CA GLY A 58 0.18 14.66 -7.16
C GLY A 58 1.13 13.84 -6.28
N LEU A 59 1.03 12.51 -6.36
CA LEU A 59 1.93 11.57 -5.69
C LEU A 59 3.21 11.25 -6.50
N GLY A 60 3.32 11.77 -7.73
CA GLY A 60 4.51 11.59 -8.58
C GLY A 60 4.63 10.23 -9.27
N TYR A 61 3.56 9.43 -9.31
CA TYR A 61 3.58 8.10 -9.95
C TYR A 61 3.37 8.16 -11.48
N ILE A 62 2.83 9.26 -11.99
CA ILE A 62 2.62 9.52 -13.42
C ILE A 62 2.91 10.98 -13.73
N SER A 63 3.56 11.24 -14.86
CA SER A 63 3.93 12.58 -15.35
C SER A 63 2.93 13.07 -16.38
#